data_AF-A0A6G3RBA1-F1
#
_entry.id   AF-A0A6G3RBA1-F1
#
_cell.length_a   1.000
_cell.length_b   1.000
_cell.length_c   1.000
_cell.angle_alpha   90.00
_cell.angle_beta   90.00
_cell.angle_gamma   90.00
#
_symmetry.space_group_name_H-M   'P 1'
#
loop_
_entity.id
_entity.type
_entity.pdbx_description
1 polymer ?
#
loop_
_entity_poly.entity_id
_entity_poly.type
_entity_poly.pdbx_seq_one_letter_code
_entity_poly.pdbx_strand_id
1 'polypeptide(L)'
;AATHRYATHGHGDETMLVHAATAPNAVLRALPALPRALWVPSLHAAWTASAAVTAMYAPDEPVAYEPVGDLDAEEVFARALAHGDEHVIKFADTALDVGDQRALGAVLRAVELSVPLG
;
A
#
# COMPACT_ATOMS: atom_id res chain seq x y z
N ALA A 1 1.32 4.75 -7.62
CA ALA A 1 0.60 5.98 -7.19
C ALA A 1 0.15 5.91 -5.73
N ALA A 2 -0.83 5.07 -5.37
CA ALA A 2 -1.30 4.96 -3.97
C ALA A 2 -0.17 4.55 -3.00
N THR A 3 0.65 3.56 -3.36
CA THR A 3 1.84 3.14 -2.60
C THR A 3 2.75 4.32 -2.24
N HIS A 4 3.08 5.18 -3.21
CA HIS A 4 3.93 6.35 -2.99
C HIS A 4 3.26 7.45 -2.17
N ARG A 5 1.94 7.62 -2.30
CA ARG A 5 1.17 8.63 -1.55
C ARG A 5 1.01 8.24 -0.09
N TYR A 6 1.01 6.95 0.23
CA TYR A 6 0.92 6.48 1.60
C TYR A 6 2.01 7.07 2.50
N ALA A 7 3.24 7.25 1.98
CA ALA A 7 4.34 7.87 2.71
C ALA A 7 4.01 9.26 3.30
N THR A 8 3.11 10.02 2.68
CA THR A 8 2.70 11.36 3.15
C THR A 8 1.25 11.45 3.62
N HIS A 9 0.39 10.52 3.21
CA HIS A 9 -1.06 10.59 3.47
C HIS A 9 -1.55 9.46 4.37
N GLY A 10 -0.77 8.40 4.61
CA GLY A 10 -1.20 7.22 5.36
C GLY A 10 -1.72 7.51 6.77
N HIS A 11 -1.35 8.66 7.34
CA HIS A 11 -1.79 9.11 8.66
C HIS A 11 -3.26 9.55 8.75
N GLY A 12 -3.97 9.68 7.61
CA GLY A 12 -5.41 9.96 7.63
C GLY A 12 -6.23 8.77 8.14
N ASP A 13 -5.92 7.57 7.63
CA ASP A 13 -6.41 6.29 8.11
C ASP A 13 -5.42 5.21 7.67
N GLU A 14 -4.64 4.71 8.62
CA GLU A 14 -3.49 3.85 8.35
C GLU A 14 -3.89 2.52 7.70
N THR A 15 -5.08 2.01 8.03
CA THR A 15 -5.60 0.74 7.52
C THR A 15 -6.32 0.93 6.20
N MET A 16 -7.24 1.89 6.11
CA MET A 16 -8.01 2.08 4.88
C MET A 16 -7.12 2.53 3.73
N LEU A 17 -6.12 3.37 3.97
CA LEU A 17 -5.25 3.86 2.90
C LEU A 17 -4.27 2.80 2.36
N VAL A 18 -3.95 1.72 3.10
CA VAL A 18 -3.21 0.60 2.48
C VAL A 18 -4.06 -0.14 1.47
N HIS A 19 -5.39 -0.20 1.64
CA HIS A 19 -6.29 -0.87 0.70
C HIS A 19 -6.35 -0.20 -0.66
N ALA A 20 -6.16 1.13 -0.71
CA ALA A 20 -6.08 1.84 -1.97
C ALA A 20 -4.92 1.36 -2.87
N ALA A 21 -3.85 0.79 -2.28
CA ALA A 21 -2.73 0.18 -2.99
C ALA A 21 -2.86 -1.35 -3.12
N THR A 22 -3.22 -2.04 -2.04
CA THR A 22 -3.22 -3.51 -2.00
C THR A 22 -4.36 -4.13 -2.82
N ALA A 23 -5.55 -3.51 -2.85
CA ALA A 23 -6.69 -4.03 -3.62
C ALA A 23 -6.44 -4.07 -5.14
N PRO A 24 -5.97 -2.99 -5.81
CA PRO A 24 -5.68 -3.06 -7.24
C PRO A 24 -4.52 -4.01 -7.56
N ASN A 25 -3.53 -4.14 -6.68
CA ASN A 25 -2.45 -5.11 -6.89
C ASN A 25 -2.95 -6.56 -6.81
N ALA A 26 -3.79 -6.86 -5.82
CA ALA A 26 -4.44 -8.17 -5.69
C ALA A 26 -5.30 -8.49 -6.92
N VAL A 27 -6.06 -7.52 -7.43
CA VAL A 27 -6.84 -7.69 -8.67
C VAL A 27 -5.93 -7.98 -9.86
N LEU A 28 -4.85 -7.22 -10.05
CA LEU A 28 -3.87 -7.45 -11.11
C LEU A 28 -3.29 -8.87 -11.06
N ARG A 29 -2.88 -9.33 -9.87
CA ARG A 29 -2.36 -10.69 -9.66
C ARG A 29 -3.41 -11.78 -9.89
N ALA A 30 -4.69 -11.49 -9.69
CA ALA A 30 -5.79 -12.43 -9.92
C ALA A 30 -6.22 -12.53 -11.40
N LEU A 31 -5.98 -11.51 -12.23
CA LEU A 31 -6.46 -11.47 -13.62
C LEU A 31 -6.13 -12.72 -14.44
N PRO A 32 -4.91 -13.30 -14.41
CA PRO A 32 -4.58 -14.48 -15.21
C PRO A 32 -5.44 -15.71 -14.91
N ALA A 33 -6.05 -15.78 -13.72
CA ALA A 33 -6.96 -16.86 -13.32
C ALA A 33 -8.43 -16.60 -13.71
N LEU A 34 -8.77 -15.39 -14.15
CA LEU A 34 -10.13 -14.99 -14.52
C LEU A 34 -10.38 -15.14 -16.03
N PRO A 35 -11.63 -15.44 -16.45
CA PRO A 35 -12.04 -15.28 -17.84
C PRO A 35 -11.68 -13.89 -18.37
N ARG A 36 -11.15 -13.81 -19.59
CA ARG A 36 -10.66 -12.55 -20.18
C ARG A 36 -11.72 -11.44 -20.23
N ALA A 37 -12.98 -11.80 -20.37
CA ALA A 37 -14.12 -10.86 -20.34
C ALA A 37 -14.26 -10.12 -18.99
N LEU A 38 -13.72 -10.66 -17.90
CA LEU A 38 -13.76 -10.04 -16.57
C LEU A 38 -12.57 -9.12 -16.29
N TRP A 39 -11.53 -9.09 -17.14
CA TRP A 39 -10.31 -8.33 -16.83
C TRP A 39 -10.57 -6.82 -16.73
N VAL A 40 -11.19 -6.26 -17.78
CA VAL A 40 -11.52 -4.82 -17.83
C VAL A 40 -12.49 -4.44 -16.71
N PRO A 41 -13.62 -5.15 -16.49
CA PRO A 41 -14.51 -4.89 -15.35
C PRO A 41 -13.80 -4.94 -13.98
N SER A 42 -12.94 -5.92 -13.74
CA SER A 42 -12.21 -6.04 -12.47
C SER A 42 -11.27 -4.86 -12.25
N LEU A 43 -10.56 -4.41 -13.29
CA LEU A 43 -9.70 -3.22 -13.21
C LEU A 43 -10.51 -1.95 -12.94
N HIS A 44 -11.68 -1.79 -13.57
CA HIS A 44 -12.57 -0.66 -13.30
C HIS A 44 -13.09 -0.66 -11.86
N ALA A 45 -13.49 -1.82 -11.35
CA ALA A 45 -13.94 -1.97 -9.98
C ALA A 45 -12.81 -1.62 -8.99
N ALA A 46 -11.62 -2.16 -9.21
CA ALA A 46 -10.44 -1.86 -8.39
C ALA A 46 -10.09 -0.37 -8.38
N TRP A 47 -10.08 0.25 -9.58
CA TRP A 47 -9.82 1.69 -9.71
C TRP A 47 -10.85 2.53 -8.96
N THR A 48 -12.14 2.21 -9.14
CA THR A 48 -13.24 2.94 -8.49
C THR A 48 -13.17 2.83 -6.97
N ALA A 49 -12.90 1.62 -6.46
CA ALA A 49 -12.74 1.38 -5.03
C ALA A 49 -11.52 2.14 -4.47
N SER A 50 -10.36 2.08 -5.12
CA SER A 50 -9.16 2.82 -4.70
C SER A 50 -9.39 4.34 -4.68
N ALA A 51 -10.11 4.87 -5.67
CA ALA A 51 -10.45 6.29 -5.73
C ALA A 51 -11.41 6.69 -4.59
N ALA A 52 -12.43 5.87 -4.32
CA ALA A 52 -13.38 6.12 -3.22
C ALA A 52 -12.69 6.09 -1.86
N VAL A 53 -11.86 5.07 -1.59
CA VAL A 53 -11.06 4.97 -0.36
C VAL A 53 -10.15 6.19 -0.21
N THR A 54 -9.44 6.57 -1.28
CA THR A 54 -8.57 7.76 -1.23
C THR A 54 -9.38 9.02 -0.92
N ALA A 55 -10.55 9.21 -1.54
CA ALA A 55 -11.37 10.40 -1.32
C ALA A 55 -12.00 10.47 0.08
N MET A 56 -12.30 9.32 0.70
CA MET A 56 -12.93 9.26 2.02
C MET A 56 -11.95 9.41 3.18
N TYR A 57 -10.73 8.87 3.02
CA TYR A 57 -9.81 8.67 4.13
C TYR A 57 -8.49 9.44 4.00
N ALA A 58 -8.20 10.04 2.83
CA ALA A 58 -7.02 10.89 2.74
C ALA A 58 -7.18 12.11 3.65
N PRO A 59 -6.11 12.51 4.36
CA PRO A 59 -6.10 13.74 5.14
C PRO A 59 -6.18 14.95 4.21
N ASP A 60 -6.67 16.08 4.74
CA ASP A 60 -6.75 17.35 3.99
C ASP A 60 -5.37 17.82 3.54
N GLU A 61 -4.34 17.62 4.37
CA GLU A 61 -2.96 18.03 4.10
C GLU A 61 -1.98 16.85 4.19
N PRO A 62 -1.02 16.73 3.26
CA PRO A 62 0.06 15.75 3.37
C PRO A 62 1.07 16.17 4.44
N VAL A 63 1.70 15.19 5.10
CA VAL A 63 2.92 15.46 5.89
C VAL A 63 4.16 15.46 5.00
N ALA A 64 5.24 16.09 5.45
CA ALA A 64 6.53 16.03 4.78
C ALA A 64 7.03 14.58 4.68
N TYR A 65 7.52 14.18 3.51
CA TYR A 65 8.24 12.93 3.32
C TYR A 65 9.73 13.20 3.36
N GLU A 66 10.41 12.61 4.34
CA GLU A 66 11.86 12.58 4.42
C GLU A 66 12.37 11.26 3.82
N PRO A 67 13.11 11.29 2.70
CA PRO A 67 13.68 10.09 2.11
C PRO A 67 14.62 9.38 3.09
N VAL A 68 14.37 8.10 3.34
CA VAL A 68 15.17 7.28 4.25
C VAL A 68 16.27 6.58 3.45
N GLY A 69 17.34 7.30 3.10
CA GLY A 69 18.57 6.72 2.51
C GLY A 69 18.35 5.65 1.42
N ASP A 70 19.32 4.74 1.30
CA ASP A 70 19.16 3.52 0.51
C ASP A 70 18.57 2.42 1.39
N LEU A 71 17.34 2.01 1.09
CA LEU A 71 16.63 0.92 1.76
C LEU A 71 16.85 -0.39 1.03
N ASP A 72 17.14 -1.43 1.81
CA ASP A 72 17.10 -2.81 1.35
C ASP A 72 15.68 -3.38 1.43
N ALA A 73 15.25 -4.01 0.34
CA ALA A 73 13.90 -4.54 0.20
C ALA A 73 13.63 -5.72 1.14
N GLU A 74 14.63 -6.59 1.35
CA GLU A 74 14.50 -7.77 2.22
C GLU A 74 14.40 -7.32 3.69
N GLU A 75 15.26 -6.40 4.13
CA GLU A 75 15.17 -5.81 5.47
C GLU A 75 13.83 -5.11 5.73
N VAL A 76 13.33 -4.33 4.76
CA VAL A 76 12.03 -3.65 4.89
C VAL A 76 10.89 -4.65 5.04
N PHE A 77 10.89 -5.72 4.23
CA PHE A 77 9.88 -6.77 4.34
C PHE A 77 10.00 -7.56 5.67
N ALA A 78 11.22 -7.84 6.13
CA ALA A 78 11.46 -8.49 7.42
C ALA A 78 10.91 -7.66 8.60
N ARG A 79 11.02 -6.32 8.54
CA ARG A 79 10.40 -5.43 9.54
C ARG A 79 8.88 -5.50 9.52
N ALA A 80 8.26 -5.53 8.34
CA ALA A 80 6.81 -5.71 8.22
C ALA A 80 6.35 -7.06 8.81
N LEU A 81 7.09 -8.15 8.55
CA LEU A 81 6.81 -9.45 9.15
C LEU A 81 6.96 -9.43 10.68
N ALA A 82 8.02 -8.80 11.20
CA ALA A 82 8.24 -8.67 12.64
C ALA A 82 7.15 -7.82 13.33
N HIS A 83 6.57 -6.85 12.62
CA HIS A 83 5.46 -6.02 13.11
C HIS A 83 4.15 -6.81 13.28
N GLY A 84 3.93 -7.85 12.46
CA GLY A 84 2.82 -8.79 12.62
C GLY A 84 1.44 -8.32 12.14
N ASP A 85 1.23 -7.02 11.92
CA ASP A 85 0.00 -6.50 11.31
C ASP A 85 -0.13 -6.94 9.85
N GLU A 86 -1.22 -7.65 9.55
CA GLU A 86 -1.50 -8.16 8.21
C GLU A 86 -1.64 -7.06 7.15
N HIS A 87 -2.09 -5.85 7.52
CA HIS A 87 -2.21 -4.72 6.61
C HIS A 87 -0.84 -4.21 6.18
N VAL A 88 0.08 -4.11 7.14
CA VAL A 88 1.46 -3.71 6.91
C VAL A 88 2.18 -4.75 6.05
N ILE A 89 1.99 -6.05 6.33
CA ILE A 89 2.60 -7.13 5.54
C ILE A 89 2.07 -7.13 4.10
N LYS A 90 0.75 -7.05 3.90
CA LYS A 90 0.12 -6.97 2.55
C LYS A 90 0.60 -5.74 1.79
N PHE A 91 0.76 -4.61 2.48
CA PHE A 91 1.26 -3.38 1.88
C PHE A 91 2.74 -3.48 1.51
N ALA A 92 3.56 -4.12 2.34
CA ALA A 92 4.96 -4.38 2.04
C ALA A 92 5.12 -5.21 0.77
N ASP A 93 4.40 -6.34 0.65
CA ASP A 93 4.39 -7.17 -0.56
C ASP A 93 3.96 -6.37 -1.80
N THR A 94 2.96 -5.50 -1.68
CA THR A 94 2.54 -4.60 -2.77
C THR A 94 3.61 -3.54 -3.12
N ALA A 95 4.35 -3.03 -2.13
CA ALA A 95 5.41 -2.06 -2.37
C ALA A 95 6.64 -2.67 -3.05
N LEU A 96 6.93 -3.96 -2.80
CA LEU A 96 7.98 -4.69 -3.48
C LEU A 96 7.74 -4.82 -4.99
N ASP A 97 6.47 -4.99 -5.42
CA ASP A 97 6.12 -4.99 -6.85
C ASP A 97 6.39 -3.62 -7.52
N VAL A 98 6.39 -2.52 -6.75
CA VAL A 98 6.73 -1.17 -7.23
C VAL A 98 8.25 -0.95 -7.24
N GLY A 99 8.94 -1.41 -6.20
CA GLY A 99 10.40 -1.63 -6.18
C GLY A 99 11.28 -0.39 -6.00
N ASP A 100 10.73 0.82 -5.91
CA ASP A 100 11.53 2.04 -5.69
C ASP A 100 11.65 2.43 -4.21
N GLN A 101 12.65 3.28 -3.91
CA GLN A 101 12.97 3.74 -2.55
C GLN A 101 11.80 4.42 -1.84
N ARG A 102 10.93 5.11 -2.59
CA ARG A 102 9.75 5.76 -2.01
C ARG A 102 8.69 4.74 -1.62
N ALA A 103 8.50 3.69 -2.42
CA ALA A 103 7.61 2.59 -2.08
C ALA A 103 8.10 1.86 -0.82
N LEU A 104 9.40 1.57 -0.73
CA LEU A 104 9.99 0.98 0.48
C LEU A 104 9.86 1.90 1.70
N GLY A 105 10.11 3.21 1.55
CA GLY A 105 9.91 4.18 2.62
C GLY A 105 8.45 4.28 3.08
N ALA A 106 7.49 4.07 2.18
CA ALA A 106 6.08 4.01 2.56
C ALA A 106 5.76 2.80 3.45
N VAL A 107 6.48 1.68 3.30
CA VAL A 107 6.33 0.51 4.18
C VAL A 107 6.82 0.83 5.58
N LEU A 108 7.97 1.48 5.71
CA LEU A 108 8.45 1.95 7.02
C LEU A 108 7.44 2.90 7.67
N ARG A 109 6.81 3.77 6.87
CA ARG A 109 5.74 4.62 7.36
C ARG A 109 4.52 3.83 7.84
N ALA A 110 4.16 2.73 7.19
CA ALA A 110 3.07 1.86 7.64
C ALA A 110 3.41 1.16 8.97
N VAL A 111 4.65 0.70 9.12
CA VAL A 111 5.16 0.14 10.39
C VAL A 111 5.11 1.16 11.53
N GLU A 112 5.37 2.45 11.25
CA GLU A 112 5.32 3.51 12.25
C GLU A 112 3.89 3.89 12.67
N LEU A 113 2.95 3.86 11.72
CA LEU A 113 1.58 4.34 11.95
C LEU A 113 0.66 3.28 12.55
N SER A 114 0.83 2.01 12.17
CA SER A 114 0.02 0.91 12.67
C SER A 114 0.36 0.55 14.12
N VAL A 115 -0.64 0.08 14.86
CA VAL A 115 -0.43 -0.51 16.19
C VAL A 115 -0.03 -1.99 16.01
N PRO A 116 1.09 -2.44 16.60
CA PRO A 116 1.48 -3.85 16.54
C PRO A 116 0.44 -4.76 17.20
N LEU A 117 0.20 -5.94 16.62
CA LEU A 117 -0.49 -7.01 17.33
C LEU A 117 0.51 -7.68 18.28
N GLY A 118 0.36 -7.38 19.58
CA GLY A 118 1.20 -7.95 20.65
C GLY A 118 0.99 -9.44 20.90
#